data_AF-A0A4Y9ZPD8-F1
#
_entry.id   AF-A0A4Y9ZPD8-F1
#
_cell.length_a   1.000
_cell.length_b   1.000
_cell.length_c   1.000
_cell.angle_alpha   90.00
_cell.angle_beta   90.00
_cell.angle_gamma   90.00
#
_symmetry.space_group_name_H-M   'P 1'
#
loop_
_entity.id
_entity.type
_entity.pdbx_description
1 polymer ?
#
loop_
_entity_poly.entity_id
_entity_poly.type
_entity_poly.pdbx_seq_one_letter_code
_entity_poly.pdbx_strand_id
1 'polypeptide(L)' 'MLKDKFTSAPILAQPDTTKPFSVETNASAFAHGAVLSQDGKDGKSHPCAYLSHSFTDAKHNYDIYDRGLLAIIRALETW' A
#
# COMPACT_ATOMS: atom_id res chain seq x y z
N MET A 1 -6.39 18.84 -7.77
CA MET A 1 -7.40 17.86 -8.23
C MET A 1 -6.82 16.45 -8.07
N LEU A 2 -7.60 15.45 -7.62
CA LEU A 2 -7.11 14.07 -7.42
C LEU A 2 -6.59 13.44 -8.73
N LYS A 3 -7.20 13.82 -9.87
CA LYS A 3 -6.79 13.38 -11.22
C LYS A 3 -5.35 13.76 -11.54
N ASP A 4 -4.91 14.96 -11.17
CA ASP A 4 -3.56 15.44 -11.47
C ASP A 4 -2.49 14.64 -10.73
N LYS A 5 -2.79 14.22 -9.49
CA LYS A 5 -1.92 13.37 -8.67
C LYS A 5 -1.81 11.94 -9.22
N PHE A 6 -2.84 11.46 -9.92
CA PHE A 6 -2.81 10.18 -10.64
C PHE A 6 -2.04 10.27 -11.96
N THR A 7 -2.02 11.43 -12.61
CA THR A 7 -1.26 11.66 -13.85
C THR A 7 0.19 12.09 -13.62
N SER A 8 0.51 12.66 -12.44
CA SER A 8 1.90 12.80 -12.01
C SER A 8 2.40 11.41 -11.63
N ALA A 9 3.11 10.76 -12.54
CA ALA A 9 3.70 9.45 -12.24
C ALA A 9 4.48 9.54 -10.93
N PRO A 10 4.11 8.80 -9.86
CA PRO A 10 5.03 8.60 -8.77
C PRO A 10 6.22 7.86 -9.38
N ILE A 11 7.39 8.49 -9.34
CA ILE A 11 8.63 7.83 -9.74
C ILE A 11 8.82 6.74 -8.68
N LEU A 12 8.42 5.51 -8.99
CA LEU A 12 8.67 4.39 -8.11
C LEU A 12 10.18 4.31 -7.91
N ALA A 13 10.61 4.40 -6.65
CA ALA A 13 12.01 4.21 -6.33
C ALA A 13 12.37 2.75 -6.57
N GLN A 14 13.52 2.52 -7.21
CA GLN A 14 14.03 1.17 -7.36
C GLN A 14 14.29 0.59 -5.96
N PRO A 15 13.70 -0.57 -5.62
CA PRO A 15 13.85 -1.17 -4.31
C PRO A 15 15.30 -1.61 -4.07
N ASP A 16 15.80 -1.33 -2.88
CA ASP A 16 17.12 -1.72 -2.40
C ASP A 16 16.94 -2.73 -1.25
N THR A 17 17.23 -4.00 -1.51
CA THR A 17 17.05 -5.09 -0.55
C THR A 17 18.01 -5.02 0.66
N THR A 18 18.98 -4.11 0.64
CA THR A 18 19.90 -3.89 1.77
C THR A 18 19.33 -2.91 2.80
N LYS A 19 18.23 -2.23 2.47
CA LYS A 19 17.59 -1.23 3.32
C LYS A 19 16.27 -1.75 3.89
N PRO A 20 15.85 -1.26 5.07
CA PRO A 20 14.54 -1.57 5.59
C PRO A 20 13.45 -1.05 4.65
N PHE A 21 12.37 -1.82 4.55
CA PHE A 21 11.15 -1.40 3.90
C PHE A 21 10.13 -0.96 4.95
N SER A 22 9.32 0.05 4.60
CA SER A 22 8.13 0.43 5.33
C SER A 22 6.91 0.03 4.52
N VAL A 23 5.93 -0.57 5.19
CA VAL A 23 4.65 -0.94 4.59
C VAL A 23 3.55 -0.17 5.30
N GLU A 24 2.85 0.68 4.56
CA GLU A 24 1.67 1.36 5.06
C GLU A 24 0.43 0.75 4.39
N THR A 25 -0.50 0.25 5.21
CA THR A 25 -1.74 -0.36 4.73
C THR A 25 -2.95 0.48 5.08
N ASN A 26 -3.92 0.54 4.17
CA ASN A 26 -5.21 1.16 4.41
C ASN A 26 -6.35 0.24 3.95
N ALA A 27 -7.42 0.19 4.72
CA ALA A 27 -8.62 -0.55 4.38
C ALA A 27 -9.84 0.37 4.48
N SER A 28 -10.67 0.35 3.44
CA SER A 28 -11.97 1.02 3.42
C SER A 28 -13.09 0.01 3.64
N ALA A 29 -14.35 0.39 3.43
CA ALA A 29 -15.45 -0.57 3.40
C ALA A 29 -15.47 -1.45 2.13
N PHE A 30 -14.77 -1.02 1.06
CA PHE A 30 -14.91 -1.61 -0.28
C PHE A 30 -13.64 -2.20 -0.85
N ALA A 31 -12.49 -1.73 -0.41
CA ALA A 31 -11.19 -2.12 -0.92
C ALA A 31 -10.13 -1.94 0.14
N HIS A 32 -9.03 -2.66 -0.02
CA HIS A 32 -7.80 -2.43 0.71
C HIS A 32 -6.67 -2.02 -0.23
N GLY A 33 -5.66 -1.40 0.33
CA GLY A 33 -4.43 -1.08 -0.37
C GLY A 33 -3.24 -1.03 0.58
N ALA A 34 -2.06 -1.06 -0.01
CA ALA A 34 -0.81 -0.86 0.69
C ALA A 34 0.19 -0.10 -0.19
N VAL A 35 1.10 0.61 0.44
CA VAL A 35 2.30 1.16 -0.22
C VAL A 35 3.53 0.57 0.45
N LEU A 36 4.43 0.05 -0.37
CA LEU A 36 5.79 -0.30 0.03
C LEU A 36 6.66 0.90 -0.23
N SER A 37 7.38 1.38 0.77
CA SER A 37 8.27 2.52 0.63
C SER A 37 9.62 2.29 1.30
N GLN A 38 10.62 3.06 0.89
CA GLN A 38 11.95 3.08 1.50
C GLN A 38 12.44 4.50 1.67
N ASP A 39 13.27 4.72 2.69
CA ASP A 39 13.90 6.01 2.89
C ASP A 39 14.98 6.27 1.84
N GLY A 40 14.79 7.37 1.11
CA GLY A 40 15.72 7.89 0.15
C GLY A 40 16.92 8.55 0.82
N LYS A 41 17.95 8.85 0.01
CA LYS A 41 19.13 9.59 0.47
C LYS A 41 18.80 11.03 0.90
N ASP A 42 17.64 11.54 0.50
CA ASP A 42 17.09 12.84 0.87
C ASP A 42 16.33 12.82 2.21
N GLY A 43 16.30 11.67 2.91
CA GLY A 43 15.59 11.50 4.17
C GLY A 43 14.06 11.47 4.01
N LYS A 44 13.56 11.31 2.78
CA LYS A 44 12.12 11.17 2.51
C LYS A 44 11.79 9.74 2.17
N SER A 45 10.59 9.31 2.54
CA SER A 45 10.07 8.01 2.13
C SER A 45 9.65 8.07 0.66
N HIS A 46 10.20 7.18 -0.16
CA HIS A 46 9.85 7.03 -1.57
C HIS A 46 9.09 5.73 -1.80
N PRO A 47 7.95 5.77 -2.50
CA PRO A 47 7.19 4.57 -2.81
C PRO A 47 7.98 3.68 -3.79
N CYS A 48 8.13 2.41 -3.46
CA CYS A 48 8.71 1.37 -4.31
C CYS A 48 7.64 0.55 -5.04
N ALA A 49 6.49 0.32 -4.39
CA ALA A 49 5.36 -0.40 -4.98
C ALA A 49 4.03 0.01 -4.35
N TYR A 50 2.94 -0.19 -5.09
CA TYR A 50 1.58 -0.01 -4.61
C TYR A 50 0.79 -1.31 -4.79
N LEU A 51 -0.01 -1.65 -3.79
CA LEU A 51 -1.00 -2.72 -3.82
C LEU A 51 -2.38 -2.11 -3.66
N SER A 52 -3.33 -2.49 -4.51
CA SER A 52 -4.73 -2.09 -4.36
C SER A 52 -5.63 -3.22 -4.85
N HIS A 53 -6.58 -3.62 -4.02
CA HIS A 53 -7.50 -4.69 -4.33
C HIS A 53 -8.88 -4.44 -3.70
N SER A 54 -9.93 -4.60 -4.49
CA SER A 54 -11.31 -4.54 -4.03
C SER A 54 -11.67 -5.77 -3.20
N PHE A 55 -12.52 -5.61 -2.19
CA PHE A 55 -13.03 -6.76 -1.46
C PHE A 55 -13.98 -7.58 -2.35
N THR A 56 -13.96 -8.91 -2.16
CA THR A 56 -15.00 -9.81 -2.66
C THR A 56 -16.23 -9.72 -1.77
N ASP A 57 -17.41 -10.09 -2.26
CA ASP A 57 -18.69 -10.07 -1.51
C ASP A 57 -18.58 -10.61 -0.07
N ALA A 58 -17.87 -11.72 0.12
CA ALA A 58 -17.66 -12.33 1.45
C ALA A 58 -16.85 -11.47 2.43
N LYS A 59 -15.93 -10.64 1.92
CA LYS A 59 -15.00 -9.80 2.71
C LYS A 59 -15.56 -8.43 3.04
N HIS A 60 -16.67 -8.02 2.42
CA HIS A 60 -17.39 -6.79 2.80
C HIS A 60 -18.02 -6.88 4.18
N ASN A 61 -18.33 -8.10 4.64
CA ASN A 61 -18.98 -8.34 5.93
C ASN A 61 -18.02 -8.36 7.12
N TYR A 62 -16.71 -8.19 6.89
CA TYR A 62 -15.72 -8.13 7.96
C TYR A 62 -15.82 -6.82 8.74
N ASP A 63 -15.56 -6.88 10.05
CA ASP A 63 -15.49 -5.68 10.87
C ASP A 63 -14.26 -4.82 10.48
N ILE A 64 -14.23 -3.56 10.91
CA ILE A 64 -13.18 -2.58 10.59
C ILE A 64 -11.78 -3.13 10.94
N TYR A 65 -11.64 -3.80 12.09
CA TYR A 65 -10.37 -4.36 12.55
C TYR A 65 -9.90 -5.52 11.65
N ASP A 66 -10.79 -6.45 11.31
CA ASP A 66 -10.49 -7.59 10.45
C ASP A 66 -10.10 -7.15 9.03
N ARG A 67 -10.73 -6.10 8.52
CA ARG A 67 -10.37 -5.50 7.22
C ARG A 67 -8.98 -4.87 7.25
N GLY A 68 -8.63 -4.19 8.34
CA GLY A 68 -7.29 -3.67 8.55
C GLY A 68 -6.24 -4.78 8.60
N LEU A 69 -6.50 -5.83 9.39
CA LEU A 69 -5.60 -6.98 9.49
C LEU A 69 -5.45 -7.71 8.15
N LEU A 70 -6.55 -7.88 7.41
CA LEU A 70 -6.51 -8.45 6.06
C LEU A 70 -5.63 -7.62 5.12
N ALA A 71 -5.69 -6.28 5.20
CA ALA A 71 -4.83 -5.42 4.39
C ALA A 71 -3.34 -5.65 4.70
N ILE A 72 -2.98 -5.80 5.98
CA ILE A 72 -1.61 -6.10 6.44
C ILE A 72 -1.16 -7.46 5.91
N ILE A 73 -1.96 -8.51 6.14
CA ILE A 73 -1.65 -9.87 5.68
C ILE A 73 -1.44 -9.88 4.16
N ARG A 74 -2.33 -9.23 3.40
CA ARG A 74 -2.22 -9.18 1.93
C ARG A 74 -0.99 -8.43 1.45
N ALA A 75 -0.59 -7.36 2.14
CA ALA A 75 0.64 -6.65 1.82
C ALA A 75 1.87 -7.55 2.01
N LEU A 76 1.94 -8.27 3.14
CA LEU A 76 3.04 -9.18 3.47
C LEU A 76 3.05 -10.48 2.65
N GLU A 77 1.90 -10.93 2.13
CA GLU A 77 1.86 -12.06 1.18
C GLU A 77 2.36 -11.66 -0.21
N THR A 78 2.27 -10.37 -0.54
CA THR A 78 2.65 -9.85 -1.86
C THR A 78 4.14 -9.51 -1.95
N TRP A 79 4.76 -9.06 -0.85
CA TRP A 79 6.15 -8.61 -0.75
C TRP A 79 6.89 -9.34 0.37
#